data_AF-A0A359GV02-F1
#
_entry.id   AF-A0A359GV02-F1
#
_cell.length_a   1.000
_cell.length_b   1.000
_cell.length_c   1.000
_cell.angle_alpha   90.00
_cell.angle_beta   90.00
_cell.angle_gamma   90.00
#
_symmetry.space_group_name_H-M   'P 1'
#
loop_
_entity.id
_entity.type
_entity.pdbx_description
1 polymer ?
#
loop_
_entity_poly.entity_id
_entity_poly.type
_entity_poly.pdbx_seq_one_letter_code
_entity_poly.pdbx_strand_id
1 'polypeptide(L)'
;MYKQVIWIFLSTSLLVKGISAFSQDEYFPQWSGNWIADGTFFQIEISVKNNVMVVNQVESLGFIWTNQNGEVDGKIAQVEVEYAGATGIVIAELIEPNMAIVTASTCVPDFMVVCALAKGRQAIFRKVEEP
;
A
#
# COMPACT_ATOMS: atom_id res chain seq x y z
N MET A 1 74.67 26.13 14.30
CA MET A 1 73.48 26.65 14.99
C MET A 1 72.69 27.48 13.98
N TYR A 2 71.77 26.88 13.21
CA TYR A 2 70.88 27.61 12.30
C TYR A 2 69.58 26.84 12.10
N LYS A 3 68.51 27.62 11.95
CA LYS A 3 67.12 27.37 12.31
C LYS A 3 66.37 26.42 11.38
N GLN A 4 65.42 25.68 11.97
CA GLN A 4 64.35 25.00 11.25
C GLN A 4 63.49 26.00 10.48
N VAL A 5 63.10 25.62 9.26
CA VAL A 5 61.97 26.22 8.54
C VAL A 5 61.13 25.07 8.00
N ILE A 6 60.00 24.86 8.68
CA ILE A 6 58.94 23.94 8.30
C ILE A 6 58.06 24.66 7.29
N TRP A 7 57.89 24.08 6.10
CA TRP A 7 56.84 24.47 5.15
C TRP A 7 55.78 23.37 5.12
N ILE A 8 54.62 23.65 5.71
CA ILE A 8 53.43 22.81 5.67
C ILE A 8 52.78 22.99 4.29
N PHE A 9 52.80 21.95 3.46
CA PHE A 9 51.97 21.88 2.26
C PHE A 9 50.54 21.50 2.65
N LEU A 10 49.63 22.46 2.51
CA LEU A 10 48.19 22.28 2.69
C LEU A 10 47.62 21.60 1.44
N SER A 11 47.45 20.28 1.46
CA SER A 11 46.77 19.53 0.41
C SER A 11 45.29 19.36 0.77
N THR A 12 44.45 20.23 0.25
CA THR A 12 42.99 20.17 0.41
C THR A 12 42.43 19.19 -0.64
N SER A 13 42.25 17.93 -0.24
CA SER A 13 41.52 16.95 -1.05
C SER A 13 40.01 17.18 -0.89
N LEU A 14 39.36 17.76 -1.91
CA LEU A 14 37.90 17.76 -2.01
C LEU A 14 37.43 16.35 -2.42
N LEU A 15 37.01 15.55 -1.44
CA LEU A 15 36.24 14.33 -1.66
C LEU A 15 34.79 14.72 -1.96
N VAL A 16 34.44 14.82 -3.25
CA VAL A 16 33.04 14.89 -3.69
C VAL A 16 32.44 13.50 -3.50
N LYS A 17 31.78 13.26 -2.36
CA LYS A 17 30.90 12.10 -2.20
C LYS A 17 29.70 12.31 -3.12
N GLY A 18 29.67 11.56 -4.22
CA GLY A 18 28.48 11.46 -5.05
C GLY A 18 27.30 10.99 -4.19
N ILE A 19 26.28 11.83 -4.08
CA ILE A 19 24.99 11.44 -3.53
C ILE A 19 24.28 10.69 -4.65
N SER A 20 24.36 9.36 -4.64
CA SER A 20 23.46 8.54 -5.44
C SER A 20 22.08 8.59 -4.78
N ALA A 21 21.25 9.55 -5.20
CA ALA A 21 19.82 9.50 -4.97
C ALA A 21 19.24 8.42 -5.89
N PHE A 22 19.21 7.17 -5.43
CA PHE A 22 18.35 6.16 -6.02
C PHE A 22 16.95 6.39 -5.44
N SER A 23 16.11 7.15 -6.13
CA SER A 23 14.66 6.94 -6.01
C SER A 23 14.40 5.61 -6.71
N GLN A 24 14.36 4.53 -5.94
CA GLN A 24 13.81 3.28 -6.44
C GLN A 24 12.31 3.54 -6.57
N ASP A 25 11.79 3.55 -7.79
CA ASP A 25 10.36 3.37 -8.00
C ASP A 25 10.03 2.04 -7.33
N GLU A 26 9.43 2.09 -6.15
CA GLU A 26 9.03 0.90 -5.41
C GLU A 26 7.89 0.24 -6.19
N TYR A 27 8.27 -0.67 -7.07
CA TYR A 27 7.35 -1.51 -7.79
C TYR A 27 6.84 -2.57 -6.81
N PHE A 28 5.53 -2.57 -6.54
CA PHE A 28 4.86 -3.55 -5.69
C PHE A 28 4.06 -4.57 -6.52
N PRO A 29 4.73 -5.48 -7.25
CA PRO A 29 4.04 -6.48 -8.07
C PRO A 29 3.21 -7.45 -7.24
N GLN A 30 3.44 -7.53 -5.91
CA GLN A 30 2.72 -8.46 -5.05
C GLN A 30 1.21 -8.16 -5.05
N TRP A 31 0.83 -6.88 -5.10
CA TRP A 31 -0.57 -6.45 -5.08
C TRP A 31 -1.33 -6.77 -6.37
N SER A 32 -0.70 -6.63 -7.53
CA SER A 32 -1.41 -6.79 -8.81
C SER A 32 -1.91 -8.22 -9.03
N GLY A 33 -3.16 -8.38 -9.46
CA GLY A 33 -3.80 -9.67 -9.75
C GLY A 33 -5.18 -9.80 -9.10
N ASN A 34 -5.74 -11.02 -9.18
CA ASN A 34 -7.03 -11.36 -8.60
C ASN A 34 -6.91 -11.72 -7.12
N TRP A 35 -7.84 -11.23 -6.30
CA TRP A 35 -7.90 -11.48 -4.86
C TRP A 35 -9.30 -11.87 -4.43
N ILE A 36 -9.41 -12.93 -3.63
CA ILE A 36 -10.67 -13.44 -3.09
C ILE A 36 -10.69 -13.31 -1.58
N ALA A 37 -11.81 -12.83 -1.03
CA ALA A 37 -12.02 -12.78 0.41
C ALA A 37 -12.26 -14.20 0.95
N ASP A 38 -11.42 -14.62 1.89
CA ASP A 38 -11.39 -15.97 2.46
C ASP A 38 -12.76 -16.36 3.03
N GLY A 39 -13.20 -17.58 2.70
CA GLY A 39 -14.52 -18.09 3.08
C GLY A 39 -15.71 -17.52 2.29
N THR A 40 -15.49 -16.75 1.22
CA THR A 40 -16.55 -16.19 0.35
C THR A 40 -16.20 -16.29 -1.13
N PHE A 41 -17.13 -15.91 -2.03
CA PHE A 41 -16.82 -15.68 -3.45
C PHE A 41 -16.60 -14.21 -3.80
N PHE A 42 -16.51 -13.32 -2.80
CA PHE A 42 -16.24 -11.90 -3.07
C PHE A 42 -14.81 -11.74 -3.62
N GLN A 43 -14.70 -11.18 -4.82
CA GLN A 43 -13.45 -11.11 -5.58
C GLN A 43 -13.23 -9.72 -6.20
N ILE A 44 -11.99 -9.26 -6.13
CA ILE A 44 -11.52 -8.03 -6.75
C ILE A 44 -10.29 -8.32 -7.61
N GLU A 45 -10.08 -7.49 -8.61
CA GLU A 45 -8.83 -7.42 -9.36
C GLU A 45 -8.11 -6.13 -8.96
N ILE A 46 -6.81 -6.24 -8.71
CA ILE A 46 -5.95 -5.11 -8.35
C ILE A 46 -4.94 -4.89 -9.47
N SER A 47 -4.74 -3.63 -9.83
CA SER A 47 -3.60 -3.20 -10.64
C SER A 47 -2.89 -2.03 -9.97
N VAL A 48 -1.54 -2.06 -9.94
CA VAL A 48 -0.73 -1.00 -9.33
C VAL A 48 0.17 -0.36 -10.37
N LYS A 49 0.13 0.96 -10.47
CA LYS A 49 1.02 1.77 -11.33
C LYS A 49 1.38 3.08 -10.64
N ASN A 50 2.66 3.41 -10.55
CA ASN A 50 3.16 4.64 -9.91
C ASN A 50 2.58 4.84 -8.49
N ASN A 51 2.57 3.78 -7.68
CA ASN A 51 2.00 3.73 -6.32
C ASN A 51 0.49 4.01 -6.23
N VAL A 52 -0.19 4.11 -7.37
CA VAL A 52 -1.65 4.18 -7.44
C VAL A 52 -2.21 2.78 -7.60
N MET A 53 -3.07 2.38 -6.67
CA MET A 53 -3.84 1.15 -6.73
C MET A 53 -5.18 1.40 -7.41
N VAL A 54 -5.48 0.64 -8.44
CA VAL A 54 -6.83 0.57 -9.03
C VAL A 54 -7.43 -0.76 -8.64
N VAL A 55 -8.60 -0.69 -7.99
CA VAL A 55 -9.39 -1.86 -7.59
C VAL A 55 -10.59 -1.97 -8.52
N ASN A 56 -10.71 -3.10 -9.18
CA ASN A 56 -11.86 -3.45 -10.02
C ASN A 56 -12.68 -4.55 -9.35
N GLN A 57 -13.99 -4.43 -9.42
CA GLN A 57 -14.92 -5.45 -8.95
C GLN A 57 -14.98 -6.61 -9.95
N VAL A 58 -14.77 -7.85 -9.46
CA VAL A 58 -14.89 -9.07 -10.27
C VAL A 58 -16.16 -9.84 -9.89
N GLU A 59 -16.32 -10.11 -8.60
CA GLU A 59 -17.52 -10.71 -8.02
C GLU A 59 -17.83 -10.00 -6.69
N SER A 60 -19.07 -9.64 -6.47
CA SER A 60 -19.49 -8.81 -5.34
C SER A 60 -20.61 -9.39 -4.51
N LEU A 61 -21.10 -10.58 -4.84
CA LEU A 61 -22.19 -11.23 -4.12
C LEU A 61 -23.47 -10.37 -4.07
N GLY A 62 -23.66 -9.49 -5.05
CA GLY A 62 -24.77 -8.53 -5.11
C GLY A 62 -24.56 -7.24 -4.30
N PHE A 63 -23.40 -7.04 -3.70
CA PHE A 63 -23.07 -5.76 -3.06
C PHE A 63 -22.75 -4.70 -4.11
N ILE A 64 -23.46 -3.57 -4.03
CA ILE A 64 -23.21 -2.39 -4.87
C ILE A 64 -22.34 -1.42 -4.07
N TRP A 65 -21.10 -1.24 -4.50
CA TRP A 65 -20.11 -0.37 -3.87
C TRP A 65 -19.26 0.31 -4.95
N THR A 66 -18.63 1.42 -4.58
CA THR A 66 -17.67 2.13 -5.44
C THR A 66 -16.40 2.41 -4.65
N ASN A 67 -15.31 2.70 -5.34
CA ASN A 67 -14.04 3.07 -4.73
C ASN A 67 -13.35 4.16 -5.52
N GLN A 68 -12.48 4.88 -4.82
CA GLN A 68 -11.49 5.74 -5.46
C GLN A 68 -10.23 4.93 -5.78
N ASN A 69 -9.32 5.56 -6.52
CA ASN A 69 -7.96 5.05 -6.61
C ASN A 69 -7.33 5.04 -5.21
N GLY A 70 -6.65 3.94 -4.89
CA GLY A 70 -5.92 3.78 -3.66
C GLY A 70 -4.46 4.21 -3.74
N GLU A 71 -3.84 4.30 -2.57
CA GLU A 71 -2.42 4.57 -2.40
C GLU A 71 -1.73 3.30 -1.89
N VAL A 72 -0.51 3.06 -2.38
CA VAL A 72 0.33 1.93 -1.94
C VAL A 72 1.65 2.42 -1.40
N ASP A 73 1.96 1.97 -0.19
CA ASP A 73 3.24 2.16 0.48
C ASP A 73 3.71 0.81 1.04
N GLY A 74 4.56 0.13 0.28
CA GLY A 74 5.11 -1.16 0.70
C GLY A 74 4.05 -2.24 0.80
N LYS A 75 3.90 -2.69 2.04
CA LYS A 75 2.94 -3.72 2.45
C LYS A 75 1.58 -3.14 2.83
N ILE A 76 1.42 -1.82 2.84
CA ILE A 76 0.17 -1.17 3.21
C ILE A 76 -0.45 -0.55 1.96
N ALA A 77 -1.74 -0.80 1.77
CA ALA A 77 -2.54 -0.11 0.79
C ALA A 77 -3.77 0.51 1.45
N GLN A 78 -4.16 1.68 0.96
CA GLN A 78 -5.32 2.41 1.45
C GLN A 78 -6.26 2.72 0.29
N VAL A 79 -7.54 2.42 0.46
CA VAL A 79 -8.58 2.65 -0.54
C VAL A 79 -9.80 3.28 0.11
N GLU A 80 -10.31 4.36 -0.44
CA GLU A 80 -11.62 4.91 -0.05
C GLU A 80 -12.74 4.13 -0.77
N VAL A 81 -13.72 3.69 0.01
CA VAL A 81 -14.85 2.88 -0.44
C VAL A 81 -16.16 3.53 -0.03
N GLU A 82 -17.13 3.57 -0.93
CA GLU A 82 -18.52 3.92 -0.63
C GLU A 82 -19.39 2.67 -0.74
N TYR A 83 -20.14 2.37 0.32
CA TYR A 83 -21.05 1.23 0.37
C TYR A 83 -22.26 1.53 1.25
N ALA A 84 -23.45 1.22 0.73
CA ALA A 84 -24.72 1.37 1.45
C ALA A 84 -24.98 2.78 2.05
N GLY A 85 -24.41 3.83 1.45
CA GLY A 85 -24.52 5.22 1.91
C GLY A 85 -23.50 5.64 2.97
N ALA A 86 -22.53 4.78 3.31
CA ALA A 86 -21.38 5.12 4.12
C ALA A 86 -20.12 5.19 3.27
N THR A 87 -19.24 6.11 3.64
CA THR A 87 -17.89 6.23 3.08
C THR A 87 -16.90 5.79 4.14
N GLY A 88 -15.91 4.99 3.75
CA GLY A 88 -14.90 4.48 4.65
C GLY A 88 -13.55 4.34 3.98
N ILE A 89 -12.51 4.47 4.78
CA ILE A 89 -11.14 4.16 4.39
C ILE A 89 -10.88 2.71 4.77
N VAL A 90 -10.58 1.88 3.79
CA VAL A 90 -10.11 0.52 3.96
C VAL A 90 -8.58 0.51 3.94
N ILE A 91 -7.98 -0.17 4.91
CA ILE A 91 -6.54 -0.44 4.96
C ILE A 91 -6.32 -1.93 4.75
N ALA A 92 -5.46 -2.25 3.79
CA ALA A 92 -4.99 -3.60 3.53
C ALA A 92 -3.50 -3.70 3.90
N GLU A 93 -3.14 -4.76 4.63
CA GLU A 93 -1.75 -5.09 4.99
C GLU A 93 -1.38 -6.46 4.40
N LEU A 94 -0.34 -6.50 3.54
CA LEU A 94 0.26 -7.74 3.09
C LEU A 94 1.02 -8.43 4.23
N ILE A 95 0.47 -9.55 4.67
CA ILE A 95 1.13 -10.43 5.65
C ILE A 95 1.99 -11.49 4.96
N GLU A 96 1.61 -11.88 3.73
CA GLU A 96 2.38 -12.76 2.85
C GLU A 96 2.27 -12.24 1.39
N PRO A 97 3.15 -12.64 0.46
CA PRO A 97 3.08 -12.18 -0.94
C PRO A 97 1.75 -12.44 -1.65
N ASN A 98 0.95 -13.38 -1.15
CA ASN A 98 -0.35 -13.79 -1.68
C ASN A 98 -1.48 -13.68 -0.63
N MET A 99 -1.24 -13.02 0.52
CA MET A 99 -2.22 -12.90 1.59
C MET A 99 -2.20 -11.50 2.22
N ALA A 100 -3.38 -10.90 2.33
CA ALA A 100 -3.57 -9.59 2.93
C ALA A 100 -4.66 -9.62 4.01
N ILE A 101 -4.46 -8.85 5.08
CA ILE A 101 -5.50 -8.55 6.06
C ILE A 101 -6.09 -7.19 5.69
N VAL A 102 -7.42 -7.12 5.64
CA VAL A 102 -8.18 -5.93 5.25
C VAL A 102 -9.06 -5.49 6.41
N THR A 103 -9.02 -4.19 6.73
CA THR A 103 -9.78 -3.59 7.83
C THR A 103 -10.38 -2.25 7.42
N ALA A 104 -11.54 -1.91 8.00
CA ALA A 104 -12.08 -0.56 7.89
C ALA A 104 -11.40 0.34 8.94
N SER A 105 -10.56 1.27 8.49
CA SER A 105 -9.94 2.29 9.32
C SER A 105 -10.95 3.36 9.74
N THR A 106 -11.81 3.75 8.80
CA THR A 106 -12.93 4.66 9.04
C THR A 106 -14.21 4.13 8.41
N CYS A 107 -15.35 4.57 8.92
CA CYS A 107 -16.66 4.35 8.30
C CYS A 107 -17.59 5.45 8.81
N VAL A 108 -18.09 6.28 7.90
CA VAL A 108 -18.87 7.47 8.22
C VAL A 108 -20.16 7.47 7.39
N PRO A 109 -21.32 7.73 8.00
CA PRO A 109 -21.52 7.99 9.43
C PRO A 109 -21.43 6.71 10.29
N ASP A 110 -20.83 6.83 11.48
CA ASP A 110 -20.51 5.71 12.36
C ASP A 110 -21.74 4.99 12.97
N PHE A 111 -22.89 5.67 12.99
CA PHE A 111 -24.17 5.12 13.45
C PHE A 111 -24.82 4.15 12.46
N MET A 112 -24.33 4.04 11.22
CA MET A 112 -24.88 3.10 10.25
C MET A 112 -24.58 1.65 10.64
N VAL A 113 -25.54 0.75 10.41
CA VAL A 113 -25.43 -0.67 10.74
C VAL A 113 -24.19 -1.30 10.08
N VAL A 114 -23.89 -0.97 8.83
CA VAL A 114 -22.70 -1.47 8.13
C VAL A 114 -21.40 -1.04 8.83
N CYS A 115 -21.33 0.19 9.37
CA CYS A 115 -20.18 0.67 10.12
C CYS A 115 -20.06 -0.04 11.47
N ALA A 116 -21.18 -0.26 12.16
CA ALA A 116 -21.20 -1.01 13.41
C ALA A 116 -20.73 -2.46 13.22
N LEU A 117 -21.09 -3.09 12.10
CA LEU A 117 -20.67 -4.44 11.75
C LEU A 117 -19.20 -4.51 11.33
N ALA A 118 -18.69 -3.50 10.62
CA ALA A 118 -17.30 -3.44 10.16
C ALA A 118 -16.31 -3.13 11.30
N LYS A 119 -16.74 -2.42 12.35
CA LYS A 119 -15.86 -1.96 13.43
C LYS A 119 -15.12 -3.10 14.11
N GLY A 120 -13.78 -3.05 14.07
CA GLY A 120 -12.90 -4.05 14.68
C GLY A 120 -12.92 -5.41 13.98
N ARG A 121 -13.54 -5.52 12.79
CA ARG A 121 -13.48 -6.72 11.96
C ARG A 121 -12.30 -6.67 11.01
N GLN A 122 -11.85 -7.86 10.66
CA GLN A 122 -10.81 -8.08 9.67
C GLN A 122 -11.35 -9.07 8.64
N ALA A 123 -11.04 -8.84 7.38
CA ALA A 123 -11.21 -9.81 6.32
C ALA A 123 -9.82 -10.26 5.84
N ILE A 124 -9.68 -11.53 5.48
CA ILE A 124 -8.45 -12.05 4.88
C ILE A 124 -8.72 -12.14 3.39
N PHE A 125 -7.83 -11.60 2.57
CA PHE A 125 -7.84 -11.79 1.12
C PHE A 125 -6.68 -12.66 0.72
N ARG A 126 -6.94 -13.61 -0.19
CA ARG A 126 -5.92 -14.49 -0.79
C ARG A 126 -5.84 -14.21 -2.28
N LYS A 127 -4.62 -14.19 -2.80
CA LYS A 127 -4.40 -14.08 -4.23
C LYS A 127 -4.88 -15.36 -4.93
N VAL A 128 -5.63 -15.21 -6.00
CA VAL A 128 -6.06 -16.33 -6.83
C VAL A 128 -4.88 -16.71 -7.71
N GLU A 129 -4.38 -17.94 -7.54
CA GLU A 129 -3.37 -18.48 -8.44
C GLU A 129 -4.01 -18.72 -9.81
N GLU A 130 -3.40 -18.20 -10.87
CA GLU A 130 -3.77 -18.61 -12.23
C GLU A 130 -3.34 -20.08 -12.42
N PRO A 131 -4.21 -20.94 -12.97
CA PRO A 131 -3.93 -22.36 -13.15
C PRO A 131 -2.78 -22.67 -14.11
#